data_AF-A0A653XVK7-F1
#
_entry.id   AF-A0A653XVK7-F1
#
_cell.length_a   1.000
_cell.length_b   1.000
_cell.length_c   1.000
_cell.angle_alpha   90.00
_cell.angle_beta   90.00
_cell.angle_gamma   90.00
#
_symmetry.space_group_name_H-M   'P 1'
#
loop_
_entity.id
_entity.type
_entity.pdbx_description
1 polymer ?
#
loop_
_entity_poly.entity_id
_entity_poly.type
_entity_poly.pdbx_seq_one_letter_code
_entity_poly.pdbx_strand_id
1 'polypeptide(L)'
;MCDRDSGLRDRLQFVFNGMSVSWDNFYYEEARFLAAYRWLGKTAISFPVALAGTVSNIEATTRHGRSLYVLHLKPSAAQPYSRDPTVGERAHATVWTSQAEWLQALKINDTVIVFGHWRHATANTFTSFARNGDNKFRKYLERQLSIWLHVKSQISRLPA
;
A
#
# COMPACT_ATOMS: atom_id res chain seq x y z
N MET A 1 -18.55 20.30 3.58
CA MET A 1 -19.81 19.62 3.23
C MET A 1 -19.54 18.57 2.16
N CYS A 2 -19.11 17.37 2.58
CA CYS A 2 -19.03 16.17 1.72
C CYS A 2 -19.74 14.98 2.39
N ASP A 3 -20.87 15.25 3.06
CA ASP A 3 -21.69 14.23 3.73
C ASP A 3 -22.65 13.49 2.78
N ARG A 4 -22.48 13.63 1.44
CA ARG A 4 -23.38 13.05 0.44
C ARG A 4 -22.83 11.83 -0.32
N ASP A 5 -21.60 11.40 -0.05
CA ASP A 5 -20.98 10.32 -0.84
C ASP A 5 -21.12 8.91 -0.23
N SER A 6 -21.64 8.78 0.99
CA SER A 6 -21.85 7.46 1.62
C SER A 6 -22.78 6.57 0.79
N GLY A 7 -23.90 7.12 0.32
CA GLY A 7 -24.87 6.37 -0.49
C GLY A 7 -24.36 5.95 -1.87
N LEU A 8 -23.36 6.64 -2.42
CA LEU A 8 -22.72 6.26 -3.70
C LEU A 8 -21.71 5.14 -3.46
N ARG A 9 -20.89 5.23 -2.40
CA ARG A 9 -19.91 4.20 -2.02
C ARG A 9 -20.57 2.84 -1.82
N ASP A 10 -21.73 2.80 -1.17
CA ASP A 10 -22.46 1.56 -0.87
C ASP A 10 -23.05 0.88 -2.12
N ARG A 11 -23.10 1.59 -3.26
CA ARG A 11 -23.70 1.11 -4.52
C ARG A 11 -22.68 0.92 -5.64
N LEU A 12 -21.45 1.39 -5.47
CA LEU A 12 -20.39 1.23 -6.47
C LEU A 12 -19.83 -0.20 -6.43
N GLN A 13 -19.96 -0.88 -7.57
CA GLN A 13 -19.28 -2.13 -7.85
C GLN A 13 -18.38 -1.97 -9.07
N PHE A 14 -17.12 -2.37 -8.91
CA PHE A 14 -16.14 -2.42 -9.99
C PHE A 14 -16.05 -3.85 -10.50
N VAL A 15 -16.08 -4.03 -11.82
CA VAL A 15 -15.96 -5.36 -12.43
C VAL A 15 -14.62 -5.45 -13.14
N PHE A 16 -13.74 -6.32 -12.65
CA PHE A 16 -12.44 -6.59 -13.25
C PHE A 16 -12.34 -8.07 -13.60
N ASN A 17 -12.17 -8.37 -14.89
CA ASN A 17 -12.07 -9.74 -15.41
C ASN A 17 -13.19 -10.68 -14.90
N GLY A 18 -14.44 -10.18 -14.90
CA GLY A 18 -15.61 -10.91 -14.42
C GLY A 18 -15.78 -10.96 -12.89
N MET A 19 -14.83 -10.45 -12.11
CA MET A 19 -14.92 -10.37 -10.66
C MET A 19 -15.47 -9.01 -10.22
N SER A 20 -16.57 -9.03 -9.47
CA SER A 20 -17.15 -7.82 -8.87
C SER A 20 -16.49 -7.50 -7.53
N VAL A 21 -16.10 -6.24 -7.36
CA VAL A 21 -15.39 -5.73 -6.18
C VAL A 21 -16.12 -4.50 -5.67
N SER A 22 -16.49 -4.52 -4.39
CA SER A 22 -17.09 -3.36 -3.72
C SER A 22 -16.05 -2.24 -3.54
N TRP A 23 -16.54 -1.01 -3.35
CA TRP A 23 -15.66 0.13 -3.04
C TRP A 23 -14.67 -0.17 -1.91
N ASP A 24 -15.12 -0.80 -0.82
CA ASP A 24 -14.28 -1.15 0.33
C ASP A 24 -13.18 -2.18 0.06
N ASN A 25 -13.30 -2.95 -1.01
CA ASN A 25 -12.28 -3.90 -1.46
C ASN A 25 -11.49 -3.38 -2.66
N PHE A 26 -11.84 -2.19 -3.16
CA PHE A 26 -11.17 -1.51 -4.25
C PHE A 26 -10.26 -0.38 -3.74
N TYR A 27 -10.76 0.44 -2.81
CA TYR A 27 -10.06 1.61 -2.29
C TYR A 27 -9.66 1.40 -0.81
N TYR A 28 -8.39 1.60 -0.50
CA TYR A 28 -7.87 1.47 0.85
C TYR A 28 -7.01 2.68 1.24
N GLU A 29 -7.32 3.25 2.40
CA GLU A 29 -6.47 4.22 3.07
C GLU A 29 -5.36 3.54 3.87
N GLU A 30 -4.34 4.30 4.28
CA GLU A 30 -3.15 3.85 5.01
C GLU A 30 -3.48 2.92 6.20
N ALA A 31 -4.49 3.27 7.00
CA ALA A 31 -4.95 2.46 8.14
C ALA A 31 -5.46 1.06 7.74
N ARG A 32 -5.90 0.89 6.49
CA ARG A 32 -6.47 -0.34 5.94
C ARG A 32 -5.49 -1.10 5.03
N PHE A 33 -4.22 -0.71 4.93
CA PHE A 33 -3.24 -1.45 4.10
C PHE A 33 -3.09 -2.92 4.53
N LEU A 34 -3.19 -3.24 5.82
CA LEU A 34 -3.14 -4.64 6.27
C LEU A 34 -4.37 -5.44 5.80
N ALA A 35 -5.54 -4.80 5.72
CA ALA A 35 -6.72 -5.41 5.12
C ALA A 35 -6.53 -5.63 3.61
N ALA A 36 -5.97 -4.65 2.90
CA ALA A 36 -5.62 -4.78 1.48
C ALA A 36 -4.66 -5.97 1.23
N TYR A 37 -3.61 -6.10 2.04
CA TYR A 37 -2.68 -7.23 1.98
C TYR A 37 -3.37 -8.58 2.14
N ARG A 38 -4.23 -8.71 3.15
CA ARG A 38 -4.97 -9.95 3.42
C ARG A 38 -5.98 -10.28 2.31
N TRP A 39 -6.65 -9.27 1.76
CA TRP A 39 -7.62 -9.44 0.69
C TRP A 39 -6.94 -9.84 -0.63
N LEU A 40 -5.89 -9.12 -1.03
CA LEU A 40 -5.10 -9.45 -2.22
C LEU A 40 -4.56 -10.88 -2.16
N GLY A 41 -4.07 -11.30 -1.00
CA GLY A 41 -3.54 -12.66 -0.82
C GLY A 41 -4.54 -13.81 -0.89
N LYS A 42 -5.84 -13.51 -0.91
CA LYS A 42 -6.91 -14.50 -1.13
C LYS A 42 -7.50 -14.45 -2.53
N THR A 43 -7.17 -13.42 -3.30
CA THR A 43 -7.87 -13.08 -4.54
C THR A 43 -7.12 -13.55 -5.78
N ALA A 44 -5.90 -13.05 -5.97
CA ALA A 44 -5.07 -13.34 -7.14
C ALA A 44 -3.61 -12.98 -6.88
N ILE A 45 -2.70 -13.39 -7.78
CA ILE A 45 -1.29 -12.98 -7.74
C ILE A 45 -1.14 -11.46 -7.79
N SER A 46 -2.02 -10.79 -8.55
CA SER A 46 -2.14 -9.33 -8.58
C SER A 46 -3.58 -8.93 -8.85
N PHE A 47 -4.04 -7.79 -8.31
CA PHE A 47 -5.38 -7.30 -8.56
C PHE A 47 -5.43 -5.76 -8.62
N PRO A 48 -6.29 -5.16 -9.47
CA PRO A 48 -6.46 -3.71 -9.52
C PRO A 48 -7.13 -3.17 -8.25
N VAL A 49 -6.37 -2.41 -7.45
CA VAL A 49 -6.88 -1.67 -6.28
C VAL A 49 -6.24 -0.27 -6.24
N ALA A 50 -6.85 0.63 -5.50
CA ALA A 50 -6.33 1.96 -5.21
C ALA A 50 -5.90 2.06 -3.74
N LEU A 51 -4.64 2.41 -3.51
CA LEU A 51 -4.11 2.67 -2.17
C LEU A 51 -3.82 4.15 -2.00
N ALA A 52 -4.42 4.77 -1.00
CA ALA A 52 -4.12 6.13 -0.58
C ALA A 52 -3.24 6.09 0.69
N GLY A 53 -2.11 6.79 0.66
CA GLY A 53 -1.21 6.83 1.81
C GLY A 53 -0.16 7.92 1.73
N THR A 54 0.56 8.07 2.82
CA THR A 54 1.55 9.13 2.99
C THR A 54 2.92 8.67 2.53
N VAL A 55 3.63 9.47 1.74
CA VAL A 55 5.01 9.18 1.34
C VAL A 55 5.92 9.20 2.57
N SER A 56 6.62 8.10 2.82
CA SER A 56 7.61 7.96 3.89
C SER A 56 9.04 8.15 3.40
N ASN A 57 9.34 7.67 2.19
CA ASN A 57 10.66 7.78 1.57
C ASN A 57 10.56 7.68 0.05
N ILE A 58 11.54 8.25 -0.66
CA ILE A 58 11.75 8.06 -2.10
C ILE A 58 13.20 7.64 -2.31
N GLU A 59 13.42 6.43 -2.80
CA GLU A 59 14.74 5.85 -2.99
C GLU A 59 15.05 5.67 -4.47
N ALA A 60 16.29 6.01 -4.88
CA ALA A 60 16.85 5.60 -6.15
C ALA A 60 17.76 4.39 -5.91
N THR A 61 17.55 3.31 -6.65
CA THR A 61 18.33 2.07 -6.56
C THR A 61 18.77 1.63 -7.95
N THR A 62 19.85 0.86 -8.04
CA THR A 62 20.34 0.33 -9.32
C THR A 62 20.24 -1.18 -9.32
N ARG A 63 19.54 -1.75 -10.29
CA ARG A 63 19.40 -3.21 -10.44
C ARG A 63 19.69 -3.62 -11.87
N HIS A 64 20.62 -4.57 -12.04
CA HIS A 64 21.08 -5.03 -13.35
C HIS A 64 21.49 -3.89 -14.29
N GLY A 65 22.18 -2.87 -13.76
CA GLY A 65 22.65 -1.71 -14.54
C GLY A 65 21.55 -0.70 -14.92
N ARG A 66 20.31 -0.85 -14.43
CA ARG A 66 19.22 0.10 -14.66
C ARG A 66 18.87 0.83 -13.37
N SER A 67 18.70 2.15 -13.46
CA SER A 67 18.17 2.97 -12.37
C SER A 67 16.68 2.70 -12.19
N LEU A 68 16.30 2.38 -10.96
CA LEU A 68 14.93 2.16 -10.52
C LEU A 68 14.63 3.11 -9.37
N TYR A 69 13.37 3.51 -9.26
CA TYR A 69 12.91 4.41 -8.21
C TYR A 69 11.80 3.75 -7.43
N VAL A 70 11.89 3.85 -6.10
CA VAL A 70 10.96 3.24 -5.16
C VAL A 70 10.38 4.32 -4.27
N LEU A 71 9.08 4.53 -4.38
CA LEU A 71 8.31 5.32 -3.42
C LEU A 71 7.85 4.37 -2.30
N HIS A 72 8.19 4.71 -1.07
CA HIS A 72 7.69 4.02 0.12
C HIS A 72 6.55 4.84 0.71
N LEU A 73 5.45 4.17 1.02
CA LEU A 73 4.38 4.76 1.83
C LEU A 73 4.61 4.46 3.33
N LYS A 74 4.02 5.26 4.21
CA LYS A 74 3.99 4.96 5.64
C LYS A 74 3.23 3.64 5.86
N PRO A 75 3.68 2.81 6.82
CA PRO A 75 2.99 1.57 7.11
C PRO A 75 1.66 1.82 7.81
N SER A 76 0.74 0.85 7.70
CA SER A 76 -0.45 0.83 8.57
C SER A 76 -0.05 0.78 10.05
N ALA A 77 -0.94 1.24 10.92
CA ALA A 77 -0.81 0.98 12.35
C ALA A 77 -0.65 -0.53 12.62
N ALA A 78 0.19 -0.87 13.59
CA ALA A 78 0.41 -2.27 13.96
C ALA A 78 -0.81 -2.84 14.71
N GLN A 79 -1.24 -4.02 14.29
CA GLN A 79 -2.31 -4.81 14.90
C GLN A 79 -1.74 -6.10 15.51
N PRO A 80 -2.30 -6.64 16.58
CA PRO A 80 -1.85 -7.93 17.11
C PRO A 80 -1.93 -9.03 16.04
N TYR A 81 -0.86 -9.81 15.90
CA TYR A 81 -0.84 -10.92 14.96
C TYR A 81 -1.71 -12.06 15.46
N SER A 82 -2.59 -12.57 14.58
CA SER A 82 -3.59 -13.60 14.95
C SER A 82 -3.04 -14.88 15.57
N ARG A 83 -1.81 -15.28 15.22
CA ARG A 83 -1.19 -16.50 15.76
C ARG A 83 -0.32 -16.25 17.00
N ASP A 84 0.08 -15.01 17.23
CA ASP A 84 0.90 -14.61 18.37
C ASP A 84 0.66 -13.12 18.68
N PRO A 85 -0.21 -12.79 19.65
CA PRO A 85 -0.60 -11.40 19.93
C PRO A 85 0.54 -10.55 20.50
N THR A 86 1.68 -11.15 20.88
CA THR A 86 2.88 -10.43 21.31
C THR A 86 3.65 -9.79 20.13
N VAL A 87 3.23 -10.12 18.91
CA VAL A 87 3.79 -9.63 17.65
C VAL A 87 2.86 -8.62 17.01
N GLY A 88 3.41 -7.46 16.65
CA GLY A 88 2.68 -6.46 15.89
C GLY A 88 2.75 -6.77 14.40
N GLU A 89 1.63 -6.94 13.72
CA GLU A 89 1.54 -7.08 12.28
C GLU A 89 1.16 -5.75 11.63
N ARG A 90 1.88 -5.35 10.58
CA ARG A 90 1.59 -4.13 9.80
C ARG A 90 1.90 -4.35 8.34
N ALA A 91 1.32 -3.51 7.46
CA ALA A 91 1.58 -3.57 6.03
C ALA A 91 2.25 -2.31 5.51
N HIS A 92 3.18 -2.50 4.57
CA HIS A 92 3.93 -1.48 3.86
C HIS A 92 3.57 -1.55 2.38
N ALA A 93 3.37 -0.39 1.75
CA ALA A 93 3.13 -0.30 0.32
C ALA A 93 4.33 0.36 -0.36
N THR A 94 4.87 -0.27 -1.41
CA THR A 94 5.94 0.29 -2.24
C THR A 94 5.54 0.40 -3.71
N VAL A 95 5.88 1.52 -4.32
CA VAL A 95 5.55 1.84 -5.70
C VAL A 95 6.85 1.95 -6.48
N TRP A 96 6.97 1.16 -7.54
CA TRP A 96 8.18 1.06 -8.33
C TRP A 96 7.99 1.70 -9.70
N THR A 97 9.04 2.34 -10.20
CA THR A 97 9.10 2.84 -11.57
C THR A 97 10.54 2.90 -12.07
N SER A 98 10.72 2.91 -13.39
CA SER A 98 12.00 3.26 -14.02
C SER A 98 12.07 4.75 -14.43
N GLN A 99 11.00 5.52 -14.16
CA GLN A 99 10.83 6.89 -14.61
C GLN A 99 10.91 7.86 -13.42
N ALA A 100 12.04 8.54 -13.26
CA ALA A 100 12.33 9.42 -12.12
C ALA A 100 11.32 10.59 -12.04
N GLU A 101 10.99 11.14 -13.19
CA GLU A 101 10.15 12.32 -13.37
C GLU A 101 8.69 12.11 -12.94
N TRP A 102 8.27 10.85 -12.73
CA TRP A 102 6.95 10.53 -12.19
C TRP A 102 6.89 10.73 -10.68
N LEU A 103 8.02 10.62 -9.98
CA LEU A 103 8.10 10.77 -8.53
C LEU A 103 8.74 12.11 -8.11
N GLN A 104 9.42 12.82 -9.03
CA GLN A 104 10.18 14.04 -8.73
C GLN A 104 9.36 15.16 -8.06
N ALA A 105 8.06 15.25 -8.37
CA ALA A 105 7.17 16.25 -7.78
C ALA A 105 6.67 15.90 -6.36
N LEU A 106 6.90 14.65 -5.91
CA LEU A 106 6.45 14.15 -4.63
C LEU A 106 7.50 14.39 -3.55
N LYS A 107 7.04 14.67 -2.34
CA LYS A 107 7.90 14.87 -1.17
C LYS A 107 7.50 13.93 -0.05
N ILE A 108 8.42 13.72 0.89
CA ILE A 108 8.09 13.05 2.16
C ILE A 108 6.94 13.82 2.83
N ASN A 109 5.97 13.07 3.36
CA ASN A 109 4.70 13.53 3.91
C ASN A 109 3.64 14.01 2.91
N ASP A 110 3.88 13.98 1.59
CA ASP A 110 2.80 14.13 0.64
C ASP A 110 1.83 12.94 0.75
N THR A 111 0.53 13.19 0.69
CA THR A 111 -0.48 12.14 0.52
C THR A 111 -0.67 11.85 -0.95
N VAL A 112 -0.59 10.57 -1.33
CA VAL A 112 -0.79 10.13 -2.71
C VAL A 112 -1.86 9.06 -2.77
N ILE A 113 -2.56 8.99 -3.90
CA ILE A 113 -3.34 7.82 -4.29
C ILE A 113 -2.63 7.12 -5.44
N VAL A 114 -2.56 5.79 -5.36
CA VAL A 114 -1.88 4.95 -6.34
C VAL A 114 -2.80 3.81 -6.75
N PHE A 115 -3.13 3.77 -8.04
CA PHE A 115 -4.06 2.80 -8.62
C PHE A 115 -3.38 1.87 -9.64
N GLY A 116 -3.68 0.59 -9.54
CA GLY A 116 -3.30 -0.40 -10.54
C GLY A 116 -3.17 -1.78 -9.93
N HIS A 117 -2.44 -2.67 -10.61
CA HIS A 117 -2.28 -4.05 -10.18
C HIS A 117 -1.29 -4.17 -9.03
N TRP A 118 -1.83 -4.19 -7.81
CA TRP A 118 -1.06 -4.45 -6.61
C TRP A 118 -0.82 -5.93 -6.44
N ARG A 119 0.36 -6.25 -5.91
CA ARG A 119 0.81 -7.58 -5.54
C ARG A 119 1.04 -7.62 -4.04
N HIS A 120 0.69 -8.72 -3.42
CA HIS A 120 1.11 -9.02 -2.06
C HIS A 120 2.41 -9.85 -2.09
N ALA A 121 3.36 -9.57 -1.21
CA ALA A 121 4.53 -10.42 -1.07
C ALA A 121 4.12 -11.76 -0.44
N THR A 122 4.39 -12.85 -1.16
CA THR A 122 4.14 -14.24 -0.72
C THR A 122 5.28 -14.79 0.14
N ALA A 123 6.52 -14.36 -0.10
CA ALA A 123 7.71 -14.90 0.55
C ALA A 123 8.34 -14.00 1.62
N ASN A 124 8.26 -12.67 1.46
CA ASN A 124 9.03 -11.74 2.29
C ASN A 124 8.16 -11.14 3.40
N THR A 125 8.11 -11.86 4.52
CA THR A 125 7.67 -11.26 5.77
C THR A 125 8.91 -10.93 6.60
N PHE A 126 9.30 -9.67 6.61
CA PHE A 126 10.44 -9.25 7.42
C PHE A 126 10.00 -9.18 8.88
N THR A 127 10.81 -9.76 9.75
CA THR A 127 10.65 -9.59 11.20
C THR A 127 11.63 -8.55 11.65
N SER A 128 11.14 -7.41 12.14
CA SER A 128 11.97 -6.38 12.77
C SER A 128 11.77 -6.42 14.29
N PHE A 129 12.83 -6.34 15.06
CA PHE A 129 12.69 -6.19 16.51
C PHE A 129 12.24 -4.77 16.83
N ALA A 130 11.42 -4.62 17.87
CA ALA A 130 11.07 -3.29 18.36
C ALA A 130 12.36 -2.54 18.73
N ARG A 131 12.51 -1.31 18.24
CA ARG A 131 13.59 -0.43 18.70
C ARG A 131 13.27 -0.02 20.15
N ASN A 132 14.30 0.13 20.98
CA ASN A 132 14.15 0.55 22.38
C ASN A 132 13.22 1.76 22.48
N GLY A 133 12.09 1.63 23.20
CA GLY A 133 11.09 2.69 23.42
C GLY A 133 9.69 2.39 22.89
N ASP A 134 9.51 1.39 22.03
CA ASP A 134 8.20 0.99 21.52
C ASP A 134 7.65 -0.22 22.31
N ASN A 135 6.96 0.06 23.43
CA ASN A 135 6.59 -0.95 24.42
C ASN A 135 5.41 -1.84 24.04
N LYS A 136 4.79 -1.64 22.87
CA LYS A 136 3.52 -2.31 22.52
C LYS A 136 3.69 -3.74 22.02
N PHE A 137 4.74 -4.03 21.26
CA PHE A 137 5.01 -5.36 20.70
C PHE A 137 6.51 -5.66 20.75
N ARG A 138 6.87 -6.93 21.00
CA ARG A 138 8.28 -7.34 21.09
C ARG A 138 8.99 -7.33 19.72
N LYS A 139 8.24 -7.63 18.67
CA LYS A 139 8.70 -7.70 17.28
C LYS A 139 7.55 -7.33 16.35
N TYR A 140 7.91 -6.90 15.15
CA TYR A 140 6.99 -6.52 14.10
C TYR A 140 7.10 -7.46 12.91
N LEU A 141 5.94 -7.87 12.42
CA LEU A 141 5.74 -8.66 11.22
C LEU A 141 5.35 -7.70 10.08
N GLU A 142 6.29 -7.46 9.17
CA GLU A 142 6.12 -6.50 8.08
C GLU A 142 5.60 -7.21 6.83
N ARG A 143 4.36 -6.91 6.47
CA ARG A 143 3.71 -7.37 5.23
C ARG A 143 3.98 -6.38 4.12
N GLN A 144 4.31 -6.85 2.94
CA GLN A 144 4.62 -5.98 1.81
C GLN A 144 3.57 -6.07 0.70
N LEU A 145 3.13 -4.89 0.26
CA LEU A 145 2.37 -4.63 -0.95
C LEU A 145 3.28 -3.93 -1.94
N SER A 146 3.23 -4.31 -3.21
CA SER A 146 3.99 -3.63 -4.25
C SER A 146 3.23 -3.48 -5.56
N ILE A 147 3.54 -2.41 -6.28
CA ILE A 147 3.05 -2.14 -7.63
C ILE A 147 4.18 -1.64 -8.50
N TRP A 148 4.15 -1.99 -9.78
CA TRP A 148 4.97 -1.35 -10.81
C TRP A 148 4.11 -0.34 -11.57
N LEU A 149 4.56 0.91 -11.66
CA LEU A 149 3.89 1.92 -12.47
C LEU A 149 4.22 1.66 -13.95
N HIS A 150 3.17 1.59 -14.75
CA HIS A 150 3.23 1.48 -16.20
C HIS A 150 2.98 2.81 -16.89
N VAL A 151 2.22 3.72 -16.24
CA VAL A 151 1.94 5.08 -16.72
C VAL A 151 1.89 6.07 -15.55
N LYS A 152 2.22 7.35 -15.81
CA LYS A 152 2.25 8.41 -14.79
C LYS A 152 0.89 8.62 -14.10
N SER A 153 -0.22 8.44 -14.79
CA SER A 153 -1.57 8.66 -14.25
C SER A 153 -1.98 7.66 -13.17
N GLN A 154 -1.21 6.58 -12.96
CA GLN A 154 -1.44 5.62 -11.88
C GLN A 154 -1.09 6.16 -10.49
N ILE A 155 -0.41 7.30 -10.40
CA ILE A 155 -0.11 7.98 -9.15
C ILE A 155 -0.58 9.43 -9.23
N SER A 156 -1.17 9.92 -8.15
CA SER A 156 -1.58 11.32 -8.03
C SER A 156 -1.41 11.80 -6.60
N ARG A 157 -0.89 13.02 -6.45
CA ARG A 157 -0.85 13.70 -5.15
C ARG A 157 -2.25 14.21 -4.81
N LEU A 158 -2.70 13.91 -3.60
CA LEU A 158 -3.96 14.44 -3.06
C LEU A 158 -3.71 15.83 -2.46
N PRO A 159 -4.68 16.76 -2.54
CA PRO A 159 -4.59 18.04 -1.85
C PRO A 159 -4.51 17.81 -0.33
N ALA A 160 -3.78 18.70 0.34
CA ALA A 160 -3.66 18.74 1.80
C ALA A 160 -4.95 19.25 2.46
#